data_AF-A0A5Q0TM08-F1
#
_entry.id   AF-A0A5Q0TM08-F1
#
_cell.length_a   1.000
_cell.length_b   1.000
_cell.length_c   1.000
_cell.angle_alpha   90.00
_cell.angle_beta   90.00
_cell.angle_gamma   90.00
#
_symmetry.space_group_name_H-M   'P 1'
#
loop_
_entity.id
_entity.type
_entity.pdbx_description
1 polymer ?
#
loop_
_entity_poly.entity_id
_entity_poly.type
_entity_poly.pdbx_seq_one_letter_code
_entity_poly.pdbx_strand_id
1 'polypeptide(L)'
;MNFEPIDIPFNYRHTCWFCGEPAADMLDIPLAMRNVKLCTHQPISVPICAECQTFPVQQHCNSIWQHRDYIKQRLMKVYAKHLGIGLNWTKQELEEASFEGSIFEGFSRSAWAMYQIANERVRYAGWDLTVAGSAIGYDDSAGFEFDGVRFASQEACMNYYCAAQGLNTTLFEGVLNVVGYQRFSYALKISQINRKARHYEIIKIIDEIEQQELDTQQIHADNSVKENQYQLVAIDMGEAVVEPQAIEWALDNDIETLEQLEQAEDEFFDAFAHLGGVQAFQLFNGLQLYLAARADDKWIAQFDLNREAWM
;
A
#
# COMPACT_ATOMS: atom_id res chain seq x y z
N MET A 1 -39.09 -7.99 17.60
CA MET A 1 -38.18 -8.06 16.44
C MET A 1 -37.25 -9.22 16.71
N ASN A 2 -37.16 -10.17 15.80
CA ASN A 2 -36.35 -11.38 15.98
C ASN A 2 -35.01 -11.14 15.29
N PHE A 3 -33.90 -11.49 15.96
CA PHE A 3 -32.60 -11.55 15.33
C PHE A 3 -32.59 -12.78 14.42
N GLU A 4 -32.26 -12.60 13.15
CA GLU A 4 -32.19 -13.71 12.20
C GLU A 4 -30.77 -14.30 12.21
N PRO A 5 -30.62 -15.62 12.41
CA PRO A 5 -29.30 -16.24 12.31
C PRO A 5 -28.79 -16.09 10.88
N ILE A 6 -27.50 -15.78 10.74
CA ILE A 6 -26.86 -15.80 9.42
C ILE A 6 -26.85 -17.21 8.86
N ASP A 7 -26.83 -17.33 7.54
CA ASP A 7 -26.62 -18.61 6.88
C ASP A 7 -25.17 -19.06 7.13
N ILE A 8 -25.02 -20.28 7.63
CA ILE A 8 -23.72 -20.88 7.94
C ILE A 8 -23.44 -22.01 6.96
N PRO A 9 -22.42 -21.89 6.08
CA PRO A 9 -22.04 -22.97 5.19
C PRO A 9 -21.67 -24.23 5.97
N PHE A 10 -21.86 -25.40 5.35
CA PHE A 10 -21.67 -26.70 6.01
C PHE A 10 -20.32 -26.81 6.75
N ASN A 11 -19.26 -26.30 6.14
CA ASN A 11 -17.88 -26.39 6.65
C ASN A 11 -17.59 -25.45 7.84
N TYR A 12 -18.52 -24.54 8.19
CA TYR A 12 -18.32 -23.52 9.23
C TYR A 12 -19.35 -23.61 10.38
N ARG A 13 -20.15 -24.69 10.44
CA ARG A 13 -21.27 -24.83 11.40
C ARG A 13 -20.92 -24.71 12.88
N HIS A 14 -19.65 -24.92 13.22
CA HIS A 14 -19.15 -24.83 14.59
C HIS A 14 -18.00 -23.85 14.68
N THR A 15 -17.97 -22.85 13.80
CA THR A 15 -16.84 -21.94 13.64
C THR A 15 -17.27 -20.52 14.00
N CYS A 16 -16.50 -19.87 14.86
CA CYS A 16 -16.62 -18.46 15.16
C CYS A 16 -16.38 -17.66 13.89
N TRP A 17 -17.35 -16.83 13.51
CA TRP A 17 -17.25 -16.04 12.29
C TRP A 17 -16.11 -15.01 12.35
N PHE A 18 -15.75 -14.56 13.55
CA PHE A 18 -14.71 -13.54 13.75
C PHE A 18 -13.27 -14.06 13.71
N CYS A 19 -13.00 -15.29 14.16
CA CYS A 19 -11.62 -15.76 14.36
C CYS A 19 -11.34 -17.21 13.97
N GLY A 20 -12.34 -17.97 13.53
CA GLY A 20 -12.13 -19.34 13.05
C GLY A 20 -12.05 -20.41 14.15
N GLU A 21 -12.04 -20.02 15.42
CA GLU A 21 -12.09 -20.95 16.56
C GLU A 21 -13.46 -21.63 16.70
N PRO A 22 -13.57 -22.75 17.44
CA PRO A 22 -14.85 -23.36 17.74
C PRO A 22 -15.85 -22.35 18.35
N ALA A 23 -17.02 -22.24 17.72
CA ALA A 23 -18.11 -21.43 18.24
C ALA A 23 -18.65 -22.04 19.54
N ALA A 24 -18.88 -21.19 20.54
CA ALA A 24 -19.45 -21.56 21.82
C ALA A 24 -20.89 -21.05 21.97
N ASP A 25 -21.23 -19.94 21.30
CA ASP A 25 -22.50 -19.25 21.44
C ASP A 25 -22.85 -18.48 20.15
N MET A 26 -24.01 -17.82 20.15
CA MET A 26 -24.46 -16.88 19.13
C MET A 26 -24.46 -15.45 19.68
N LEU A 27 -24.06 -14.49 18.84
CA LEU A 27 -24.01 -13.07 19.17
C LEU A 27 -25.03 -12.29 18.33
N ASP A 28 -25.94 -11.60 19.02
CA ASP A 28 -26.93 -10.74 18.39
C ASP A 28 -26.35 -9.33 18.10
N ILE A 29 -26.50 -8.87 16.85
CA ILE A 29 -26.03 -7.57 16.38
C ILE A 29 -27.22 -6.80 15.77
N PRO A 30 -27.50 -5.56 16.23
CA PRO A 30 -26.74 -4.81 17.24
C PRO A 30 -27.03 -5.28 18.67
N LEU A 31 -26.03 -5.14 19.57
CA LEU A 31 -26.09 -5.63 20.96
C LEU A 31 -27.20 -5.00 21.81
N ALA A 32 -27.58 -3.76 21.50
CA ALA A 32 -28.60 -3.03 22.21
C ALA A 32 -29.74 -2.67 21.26
N MET A 33 -30.97 -2.98 21.65
CA MET A 33 -32.17 -2.71 20.84
C MET A 33 -32.30 -1.24 20.42
N ARG A 34 -31.84 -0.30 21.26
CA ARG A 34 -31.85 1.14 20.94
C ARG A 34 -30.99 1.49 19.71
N ASN A 35 -29.98 0.67 19.39
CA ASN A 35 -29.05 0.88 18.28
C ASN A 35 -29.55 0.27 16.97
N VAL A 36 -30.70 -0.42 16.93
CA VAL A 36 -31.26 -1.02 15.70
C VAL A 36 -31.43 0.01 14.59
N LYS A 37 -31.83 1.24 14.92
CA LYS A 37 -31.98 2.34 13.95
C LYS A 37 -30.66 2.88 13.39
N LEU A 38 -29.55 2.62 14.09
CA LEU A 38 -28.20 3.04 13.70
C LEU A 38 -27.45 1.92 12.98
N CYS A 39 -28.04 0.72 12.92
CA CYS A 39 -27.43 -0.44 12.29
C CYS A 39 -27.55 -0.33 10.78
N THR A 40 -26.44 -0.58 10.08
CA THR A 40 -26.37 -0.48 8.61
C THR A 40 -26.92 -1.72 7.90
N HIS A 41 -27.29 -2.74 8.65
CA HIS A 41 -27.92 -3.97 8.16
C HIS A 41 -29.07 -4.41 9.09
N GLN A 42 -29.87 -5.37 8.65
CA GLN A 42 -30.91 -5.98 9.47
C GLN A 42 -30.34 -6.64 10.75
N PRO A 43 -31.10 -6.71 11.87
CA PRO A 43 -30.62 -7.40 13.07
C PRO A 43 -30.33 -8.88 12.81
N ILE A 44 -29.11 -9.30 13.13
CA ILE A 44 -28.61 -10.66 12.85
C ILE A 44 -28.04 -11.32 14.09
N SER A 45 -27.96 -12.65 14.05
CA SER A 45 -27.25 -13.46 15.05
C SER A 45 -26.09 -14.22 14.39
N VAL A 46 -24.88 -14.14 14.95
CA VAL A 46 -23.66 -14.71 14.36
C VAL A 46 -22.88 -15.61 15.33
N PRO A 47 -22.26 -16.71 14.88
CA PRO A 47 -21.53 -17.62 15.75
C PRO A 47 -20.25 -16.98 16.29
N ILE A 48 -20.04 -17.11 17.61
CA ILE A 48 -18.92 -16.52 18.33
C ILE A 48 -18.25 -17.56 19.26
N CYS A 49 -16.92 -17.50 19.41
CA CYS A 49 -16.19 -18.31 20.39
C CYS A 49 -16.18 -17.65 21.77
N ALA A 50 -15.91 -18.43 22.82
CA ALA A 50 -15.90 -17.96 24.20
C ALA A 50 -14.95 -16.76 24.41
N GLU A 51 -13.77 -16.77 23.79
CA GLU A 51 -12.81 -15.67 23.92
C GLU A 51 -13.31 -14.37 23.28
N CYS A 52 -13.80 -14.43 22.04
CA CYS A 52 -14.33 -13.26 21.35
C CYS A 52 -15.52 -12.64 22.09
N GLN A 53 -16.33 -13.48 22.76
CA GLN A 53 -17.46 -13.04 23.58
C GLN A 53 -17.03 -12.26 24.83
N THR A 54 -15.81 -12.50 25.36
CA THR A 54 -15.33 -11.79 26.56
C THR A 54 -14.95 -10.34 26.32
N PHE A 55 -14.78 -9.92 25.06
CA PHE A 55 -14.34 -8.56 24.76
C PHE A 55 -15.44 -7.55 25.04
N PRO A 56 -15.20 -6.49 25.84
CA PRO A 56 -16.24 -5.54 26.21
C PRO A 56 -16.57 -4.68 24.99
N VAL A 57 -17.64 -4.97 24.29
CA VAL A 57 -17.95 -4.27 23.03
C VAL A 57 -18.34 -2.82 23.32
N GLN A 58 -17.80 -1.89 22.52
CA GLN A 58 -18.11 -0.48 22.66
C GLN A 58 -19.56 -0.20 22.23
N GLN A 59 -20.23 0.72 22.94
CA GLN A 59 -21.64 1.09 22.67
C GLN A 59 -21.88 1.67 21.26
N HIS A 60 -20.82 2.03 20.54
CA HIS A 60 -20.86 2.63 19.22
C HIS A 60 -20.67 1.64 18.07
N CYS A 61 -20.38 0.36 18.35
CA CYS A 61 -20.35 -0.67 17.30
C CYS A 61 -21.79 -0.97 16.87
N ASN A 62 -22.22 -0.36 15.78
CA ASN A 62 -23.58 -0.45 15.28
C ASN A 62 -23.71 -1.39 14.07
N SER A 63 -22.62 -1.85 13.48
CA SER A 63 -22.63 -2.85 12.41
C SER A 63 -21.76 -4.06 12.76
N ILE A 64 -22.02 -5.19 12.09
CA ILE A 64 -21.21 -6.40 12.20
C ILE A 64 -19.76 -6.18 11.75
N TRP A 65 -19.55 -5.29 10.78
CA TRP A 65 -18.23 -4.97 10.25
C TRP A 65 -17.40 -4.19 11.29
N GLN A 66 -18.00 -3.16 11.92
CA GLN A 66 -17.37 -2.45 13.04
C GLN A 66 -17.08 -3.40 14.21
N HIS A 67 -18.01 -4.31 14.49
CA HIS A 67 -17.84 -5.30 15.55
C HIS A 67 -16.68 -6.26 15.24
N ARG A 68 -16.55 -6.69 13.99
CA ARG A 68 -15.44 -7.52 13.53
C ARG A 68 -14.12 -6.80 13.69
N ASP A 69 -14.00 -5.57 13.20
CA ASP A 69 -12.77 -4.78 13.31
C ASP A 69 -12.37 -4.58 14.79
N TYR A 70 -13.36 -4.35 15.65
CA TYR A 70 -13.15 -4.28 17.10
C TYR A 70 -12.61 -5.60 17.68
N ILE A 71 -13.24 -6.73 17.37
CA ILE A 71 -12.77 -8.06 17.82
C ILE A 71 -11.37 -8.34 17.29
N LYS A 72 -11.10 -8.05 16.02
CA LYS A 72 -9.77 -8.23 15.41
C LYS A 72 -8.71 -7.40 16.14
N GLN A 73 -9.01 -6.14 16.44
CA GLN A 73 -8.11 -5.28 17.21
C GLN A 73 -7.87 -5.82 18.63
N ARG A 74 -8.90 -6.39 19.27
CA ARG A 74 -8.76 -7.02 20.60
C ARG A 74 -7.90 -8.28 20.54
N LEU A 75 -8.10 -9.14 19.54
CA LEU A 75 -7.25 -10.30 19.30
C LEU A 75 -5.80 -9.88 19.07
N MET A 76 -5.54 -8.86 18.24
CA MET A 76 -4.17 -8.34 18.04
C MET A 76 -3.52 -7.89 19.35
N LYS A 77 -4.28 -7.26 20.26
CA LYS A 77 -3.76 -6.85 21.57
C LYS A 77 -3.46 -8.05 22.47
N VAL A 78 -4.36 -9.04 22.52
CA VAL A 78 -4.17 -10.27 23.32
C VAL A 78 -2.96 -11.06 22.81
N TYR A 79 -2.86 -11.23 21.49
CA TYR A 79 -1.81 -12.02 20.84
C TYR A 79 -0.57 -11.20 20.45
N ALA A 80 -0.42 -9.95 20.91
CA ALA A 80 0.63 -9.03 20.49
C ALA A 80 2.05 -9.66 20.59
N LYS A 81 2.31 -10.41 21.68
CA LYS A 81 3.59 -11.10 21.88
C LYS A 81 3.85 -12.19 20.84
N HIS A 82 2.82 -12.95 20.46
CA HIS A 82 2.94 -14.03 19.49
C HIS A 82 3.02 -13.49 18.07
N LEU A 83 2.24 -12.46 17.74
CA LEU A 83 2.31 -11.78 16.45
C LEU A 83 3.65 -11.07 16.25
N GLY A 84 4.21 -10.52 17.32
CA GLY A 84 5.54 -9.93 17.32
C GLY A 84 6.66 -10.89 16.90
N ILE A 85 6.46 -12.21 17.02
CA ILE A 85 7.44 -13.20 16.55
C ILE A 85 7.61 -13.09 15.04
N GLY A 86 6.52 -13.18 14.26
CA GLY A 86 6.60 -13.08 12.79
C GLY A 86 6.93 -11.67 12.27
N LEU A 87 6.81 -10.64 13.10
CA LEU A 87 7.26 -9.29 12.78
C LEU A 87 8.76 -9.06 13.01
N ASN A 88 9.40 -9.88 13.83
CA ASN A 88 10.81 -9.72 14.19
C ASN A 88 11.69 -10.86 13.64
N TRP A 89 11.10 -11.98 13.27
CA TRP A 89 11.80 -13.18 12.83
C TRP A 89 11.06 -13.86 11.71
N THR A 90 11.82 -14.38 10.76
CA THR A 90 11.37 -15.43 9.85
C THR A 90 11.44 -16.79 10.53
N LYS A 91 10.75 -17.78 9.95
CA LYS A 91 10.84 -19.18 10.41
C LYS A 91 12.28 -19.68 10.40
N GLN A 92 13.02 -19.38 9.34
CA GLN A 92 14.40 -19.80 9.16
C GLN A 92 15.31 -19.17 10.22
N GLU A 93 15.22 -17.86 10.44
CA GLU A 93 16.03 -17.18 11.47
C GLU A 93 15.79 -17.74 12.88
N LEU A 94 14.56 -18.17 13.20
CA LEU A 94 14.26 -18.81 14.48
C LEU A 94 14.81 -20.24 14.60
N GLU A 95 14.82 -20.99 13.50
CA GLU A 95 15.36 -22.35 13.44
C GLU A 95 16.90 -22.34 13.49
N GLU A 96 17.53 -21.35 12.88
CA GLU A 96 18.98 -21.16 12.84
C GLU A 96 19.54 -20.45 14.08
N ALA A 97 18.70 -19.74 14.82
CA ALA A 97 19.08 -19.17 16.10
C ALA A 97 19.40 -20.29 17.10
N SER A 98 20.69 -20.60 17.26
CA SER A 98 21.14 -21.58 18.24
C SER A 98 20.96 -21.01 19.64
N PHE A 99 19.88 -21.44 20.30
CA PHE A 99 19.59 -21.18 21.71
C PHE A 99 20.13 -22.29 22.63
N GLU A 100 21.05 -23.13 22.13
CA GLU A 100 21.58 -24.31 22.84
C GLU A 100 22.10 -23.97 24.24
N GLY A 101 21.59 -24.70 25.25
CA GLY A 101 21.98 -24.51 26.65
C GLY A 101 21.37 -23.29 27.34
N SER A 102 20.52 -22.51 26.66
CA SER A 102 19.79 -21.40 27.27
C SER A 102 18.39 -21.83 27.73
N ILE A 103 17.82 -21.06 28.67
CA ILE A 103 16.40 -21.18 29.08
C ILE A 103 15.41 -20.97 27.92
N PHE A 104 15.88 -20.58 26.72
CA PHE A 104 15.09 -20.29 25.53
C PHE A 104 15.08 -21.44 24.50
N GLU A 105 15.71 -22.58 24.77
CA GLU A 105 15.68 -23.74 23.86
C GLU A 105 14.25 -24.26 23.61
N GLY A 106 13.36 -24.17 24.61
CA GLY A 106 11.94 -24.48 24.44
C GLY A 106 11.15 -23.40 23.67
N PHE A 107 11.66 -22.17 23.64
CA PHE A 107 11.04 -21.05 22.94
C PHE A 107 11.16 -21.22 21.41
N SER A 108 12.35 -21.56 20.89
CA SER A 108 12.53 -21.73 19.43
C SER A 108 11.59 -22.78 18.83
N ARG A 109 11.38 -23.90 19.53
CA ARG A 109 10.56 -25.02 19.05
C ARG A 109 9.06 -24.70 18.92
N SER A 110 8.54 -23.75 19.69
CA SER A 110 7.10 -23.46 19.78
C SER A 110 6.73 -22.04 19.36
N ALA A 111 7.69 -21.11 19.31
CA ALA A 111 7.48 -19.71 18.96
C ALA A 111 6.79 -19.55 17.60
N TRP A 112 7.29 -20.23 16.57
CA TRP A 112 6.71 -20.13 15.23
C TRP A 112 5.29 -20.67 15.17
N ALA A 113 5.02 -21.83 15.80
CA ALA A 113 3.67 -22.40 15.85
C ALA A 113 2.68 -21.47 16.57
N MET A 114 3.11 -20.84 17.68
CA MET A 114 2.31 -19.84 18.39
C MET A 114 2.02 -18.60 17.53
N TYR A 115 3.01 -18.13 16.77
CA TYR A 115 2.80 -17.08 15.77
C TYR A 115 1.76 -17.47 14.73
N GLN A 116 1.87 -18.68 14.15
CA GLN A 116 0.95 -19.14 13.12
C GLN A 116 -0.49 -19.18 13.63
N ILE A 117 -0.73 -19.75 14.82
CA ILE A 117 -2.06 -19.80 15.43
C ILE A 117 -2.61 -18.38 15.65
N ALA A 118 -1.81 -17.48 16.22
CA ALA A 118 -2.22 -16.09 16.43
C ALA A 118 -2.53 -15.38 15.11
N ASN A 119 -1.68 -15.56 14.10
CA ASN A 119 -1.80 -14.93 12.79
C ASN A 119 -3.03 -15.45 12.04
N GLU A 120 -3.28 -16.75 12.04
CA GLU A 120 -4.46 -17.38 11.43
C GLU A 120 -5.75 -16.81 12.03
N ARG A 121 -5.82 -16.67 13.35
CA ARG A 121 -6.99 -16.13 14.04
C ARG A 121 -7.24 -14.66 13.73
N VAL A 122 -6.18 -13.85 13.70
CA VAL A 122 -6.28 -12.42 13.36
C VAL A 122 -6.63 -12.24 11.88
N ARG A 123 -6.02 -13.01 10.98
CA ARG A 123 -6.28 -12.93 9.53
C ARG A 123 -7.52 -13.68 9.06
N TYR A 124 -8.18 -14.45 9.92
CA TYR A 124 -9.38 -15.21 9.55
C TYR A 124 -10.45 -14.33 8.91
N ALA A 125 -10.82 -14.65 7.67
CA ALA A 125 -11.69 -13.79 6.86
C ALA A 125 -13.19 -14.01 7.11
N GLY A 126 -13.57 -15.05 7.85
CA GLY A 126 -14.97 -15.48 7.92
C GLY A 126 -15.47 -16.03 6.58
N TRP A 127 -16.78 -16.01 6.40
CA TRP A 127 -17.46 -16.32 5.14
C TRP A 127 -18.48 -15.23 4.83
N ASP A 128 -19.00 -15.23 3.59
CA ASP A 128 -19.95 -14.23 3.12
C ASP A 128 -21.23 -14.22 3.95
N LEU A 129 -21.64 -13.03 4.39
CA LEU A 129 -22.84 -12.86 5.21
C LEU A 129 -24.08 -12.89 4.34
N THR A 130 -24.89 -13.91 4.55
CA THR A 130 -26.22 -14.07 3.95
C THR A 130 -27.23 -14.37 5.04
N VAL A 131 -28.47 -13.95 4.84
CA VAL A 131 -29.62 -14.30 5.68
C VAL A 131 -30.74 -14.74 4.76
N ALA A 132 -31.21 -15.97 4.94
CA ALA A 132 -32.22 -16.58 4.08
C ALA A 132 -31.84 -16.50 2.58
N GLY A 133 -30.56 -16.69 2.27
CA GLY A 133 -30.00 -16.63 0.92
C GLY A 133 -29.80 -15.22 0.35
N SER A 134 -30.13 -14.17 1.11
CA SER A 134 -29.94 -12.77 0.69
C SER A 134 -28.65 -12.20 1.28
N ALA A 135 -27.79 -11.64 0.43
CA ALA A 135 -26.51 -11.06 0.88
C ALA A 135 -26.73 -9.80 1.73
N ILE A 136 -25.96 -9.69 2.82
CA ILE A 136 -25.85 -8.47 3.61
C ILE A 136 -24.74 -7.61 3.00
N GLY A 137 -25.05 -6.34 2.71
CA GLY A 137 -24.08 -5.40 2.16
C GLY A 137 -22.82 -5.29 3.02
N TYR A 138 -21.65 -5.35 2.37
CA TYR A 138 -20.37 -5.09 3.00
C TYR A 138 -20.17 -3.58 3.13
N ASP A 139 -19.90 -3.11 4.34
CA ASP A 139 -19.54 -1.72 4.59
C ASP A 139 -18.02 -1.61 4.70
N ASP A 140 -17.38 -1.19 3.62
CA ASP A 140 -15.93 -0.97 3.57
C ASP A 140 -15.53 0.46 4.01
N SER A 141 -16.50 1.31 4.35
CA SER A 141 -16.25 2.75 4.49
C SER A 141 -15.44 3.13 5.74
N ALA A 142 -15.23 2.19 6.67
CA ALA A 142 -14.49 2.40 7.90
C ALA A 142 -13.42 1.32 8.09
N GLY A 143 -12.15 1.70 8.06
CA GLY A 143 -11.02 0.81 8.34
C GLY A 143 -9.73 1.29 7.67
N PHE A 144 -8.60 0.76 8.12
CA PHE A 144 -7.29 0.95 7.48
C PHE A 144 -6.67 -0.42 7.25
N GLU A 145 -6.31 -0.74 6.01
CA GLU A 145 -5.66 -2.00 5.69
C GLU A 145 -4.16 -1.79 5.48
N PHE A 146 -3.35 -2.65 6.11
CA PHE A 146 -1.91 -2.69 5.89
C PHE A 146 -1.41 -4.12 6.03
N ASP A 147 -0.58 -4.56 5.08
CA ASP A 147 0.00 -5.91 5.04
C ASP A 147 -1.05 -7.05 5.08
N GLY A 148 -2.21 -6.85 4.44
CA GLY A 148 -3.32 -7.81 4.42
C GLY A 148 -4.03 -7.96 5.77
N VAL A 149 -3.88 -6.99 6.66
CA VAL A 149 -4.56 -6.91 7.95
C VAL A 149 -5.39 -5.64 8.01
N ARG A 150 -6.67 -5.78 8.31
CA ARG A 150 -7.58 -4.65 8.53
C ARG A 150 -7.55 -4.20 9.99
N PHE A 151 -7.34 -2.91 10.18
CA PHE A 151 -7.35 -2.21 11.46
C PHE A 151 -8.55 -1.26 11.52
N ALA A 152 -9.04 -1.00 12.74
CA ALA A 152 -10.15 -0.06 12.96
C ALA A 152 -9.80 1.39 12.56
N SER A 153 -8.52 1.76 12.60
CA SER A 153 -8.02 3.07 12.17
C SER A 153 -6.53 3.02 11.84
N GLN A 154 -6.07 4.07 11.17
CA GLN A 154 -4.65 4.35 10.94
C GLN A 154 -3.83 4.36 12.24
N GLU A 155 -4.33 5.04 13.27
CA GLU A 155 -3.72 5.10 14.60
C GLU A 155 -3.65 3.71 15.26
N ALA A 156 -4.69 2.89 15.10
CA ALA A 156 -4.68 1.52 15.62
C ALA A 156 -3.60 0.65 14.96
N CYS A 157 -3.36 0.84 13.66
CA CYS A 157 -2.27 0.18 12.94
C CYS A 157 -0.90 0.64 13.46
N MET A 158 -0.66 1.95 13.55
CA MET A 158 0.59 2.50 14.09
C MET A 158 0.88 1.95 15.50
N ASN A 159 -0.09 2.04 16.39
CA ASN A 159 0.05 1.56 17.77
C ASN A 159 0.37 0.06 17.86
N TYR A 160 -0.19 -0.75 16.95
CA TYR A 160 0.13 -2.17 16.87
C TYR A 160 1.61 -2.41 16.53
N TYR A 161 2.13 -1.77 15.48
CA TYR A 161 3.55 -1.93 15.09
C TYR A 161 4.51 -1.37 16.14
N CYS A 162 4.19 -0.21 16.75
CA CYS A 162 4.97 0.34 17.86
C CYS A 162 5.09 -0.65 19.01
N ALA A 163 3.97 -1.23 19.45
CA ALA A 163 3.95 -2.17 20.57
C ALA A 163 4.64 -3.49 20.22
N ALA A 164 4.41 -4.03 19.02
CA ALA A 164 4.89 -5.36 18.65
C ALA A 164 6.39 -5.40 18.31
N GLN A 165 6.96 -4.30 17.80
CA GLN A 165 8.38 -4.22 17.41
C GLN A 165 9.21 -3.30 18.32
N GLY A 166 8.59 -2.71 19.34
CA GLY A 166 9.24 -1.77 20.26
C GLY A 166 9.75 -0.52 19.56
N LEU A 167 8.95 0.04 18.65
CA LEU A 167 9.32 1.24 17.90
C LEU A 167 9.11 2.50 18.75
N ASN A 168 9.87 3.54 18.45
CA ASN A 168 9.67 4.85 19.04
C ASN A 168 8.43 5.52 18.41
N THR A 169 7.34 5.64 19.17
CA THR A 169 6.09 6.23 18.70
C THR A 169 6.26 7.65 18.17
N THR A 170 7.05 8.48 18.86
CA THR A 170 7.29 9.87 18.43
C THR A 170 7.98 9.96 17.08
N LEU A 171 8.96 9.09 16.83
CA LEU A 171 9.60 9.01 15.52
C LEU A 171 8.60 8.53 14.46
N PHE A 172 7.88 7.43 14.73
CA PHE A 172 7.00 6.84 13.73
C PHE A 172 5.85 7.79 13.35
N GLU A 173 5.21 8.41 14.34
CA GLU A 173 4.19 9.42 14.15
C GLU A 173 4.74 10.64 13.40
N GLY A 174 5.93 11.13 13.79
CA GLY A 174 6.58 12.26 13.13
C GLY A 174 6.85 12.01 11.65
N VAL A 175 7.39 10.85 11.30
CA VAL A 175 7.62 10.47 9.90
C VAL A 175 6.28 10.36 9.15
N LEU A 176 5.26 9.72 9.73
CA LEU A 176 3.93 9.61 9.11
C LEU A 176 3.27 10.97 8.83
N ASN A 177 3.48 11.95 9.71
CA ASN A 177 2.97 13.30 9.52
C ASN A 177 3.62 14.02 8.32
N VAL A 178 4.89 13.71 8.03
CA VAL A 178 5.59 14.25 6.86
C VAL A 178 5.20 13.50 5.58
N VAL A 179 5.26 12.16 5.60
CA VAL A 179 5.15 11.38 4.37
C VAL A 179 3.71 10.94 4.02
N GLY A 180 2.80 10.99 4.98
CA GLY A 180 1.44 10.50 4.87
C GLY A 180 1.29 8.98 5.06
N TYR A 181 0.08 8.54 5.40
CA TYR A 181 -0.25 7.13 5.65
C TYR A 181 -0.17 6.22 4.41
N GLN A 182 -0.15 6.81 3.23
CA GLN A 182 0.00 6.14 1.93
C GLN A 182 1.40 5.54 1.81
N ARG A 183 2.36 6.12 2.53
CA ARG A 183 3.74 5.65 2.64
C ARG A 183 4.00 5.01 4.00
N PHE A 184 3.00 4.35 4.60
CA PHE A 184 3.13 3.67 5.90
C PHE A 184 4.29 2.66 5.94
N SER A 185 4.50 1.88 4.86
CA SER A 185 5.62 0.93 4.78
C SER A 185 6.97 1.63 4.85
N TYR A 186 7.12 2.80 4.21
CA TYR A 186 8.34 3.60 4.27
C TYR A 186 8.58 4.13 5.70
N ALA A 187 7.56 4.74 6.31
CA ALA A 187 7.64 5.25 7.68
C ALA A 187 7.96 4.14 8.70
N LEU A 188 7.38 2.95 8.52
CA LEU A 188 7.67 1.77 9.32
C LEU A 188 9.14 1.35 9.21
N LYS A 189 9.70 1.30 7.99
CA LYS A 189 11.12 0.96 7.78
C LYS A 189 12.06 1.95 8.46
N ILE A 190 11.81 3.26 8.31
CA ILE A 190 12.62 4.30 8.97
C ILE A 190 12.59 4.11 10.49
N SER A 191 11.41 3.85 11.04
CA SER A 191 11.22 3.61 12.48
C SER A 191 11.92 2.34 12.97
N GLN A 192 11.94 1.29 12.15
CA GLN A 192 12.62 0.02 12.43
C GLN A 192 14.15 0.12 12.40
N ILE A 193 14.71 0.99 11.56
CA ILE A 193 16.16 1.26 11.51
C ILE A 193 16.57 2.07 12.75
N ASN A 194 15.71 2.99 13.18
CA ASN A 194 16.02 4.00 14.20
C ASN A 194 15.32 3.75 15.55
N ARG A 195 15.07 2.47 15.92
CA ARG A 195 14.28 2.11 17.13
C ARG A 195 14.79 2.74 18.43
N LYS A 196 16.10 2.98 18.53
CA LYS A 196 16.77 3.52 19.73
C LYS A 196 17.15 5.00 19.60
N ALA A 197 16.65 5.69 18.57
CA ALA A 197 16.97 7.10 18.34
C ALA A 197 16.61 7.95 19.56
N ARG A 198 17.52 8.82 19.94
CA ARG A 198 17.32 9.83 20.99
C ARG A 198 16.55 11.02 20.43
N HIS A 199 16.03 11.86 21.31
CA HIS A 199 15.20 13.00 20.92
C HIS A 199 15.83 13.90 19.85
N TYR A 200 17.12 14.23 19.95
CA TYR A 200 17.80 15.05 18.93
C TYR A 200 17.96 14.32 17.59
N GLU A 201 18.13 13.00 17.60
CA GLU A 201 18.25 12.18 16.38
C GLU A 201 16.90 12.06 15.69
N ILE A 202 15.83 11.93 16.47
CA ILE A 202 14.45 11.90 15.95
C ILE A 202 14.14 13.19 15.21
N ILE A 203 14.42 14.36 15.82
CA ILE A 203 14.23 15.66 15.18
C ILE A 203 15.03 15.71 13.88
N LYS A 204 16.33 15.37 13.93
CA LYS A 204 17.20 15.39 12.76
C LYS A 204 16.68 14.50 11.63
N ILE A 205 16.23 13.28 11.94
CA ILE A 205 15.68 12.35 10.94
C ILE A 205 14.41 12.92 10.30
N ILE A 206 13.52 13.50 11.10
CA ILE A 206 12.27 14.09 10.59
C ILE A 206 12.59 15.29 9.69
N ASP A 207 13.49 16.18 10.12
CA ASP A 207 13.93 17.34 9.34
C ASP A 207 14.59 16.92 8.02
N GLU A 208 15.46 15.90 8.04
CA GLU A 208 16.10 15.36 6.83
C GLU A 208 15.06 14.80 5.84
N ILE A 209 14.03 14.11 6.33
CA ILE A 209 12.94 13.59 5.48
C ILE A 209 12.08 14.74 4.95
N GLU A 210 11.76 15.73 5.78
CA GLU A 210 10.97 16.90 5.35
C GLU A 210 11.69 17.67 4.23
N GLN A 211 13.00 17.86 4.33
CA GLN A 211 13.79 18.48 3.26
C GLN A 211 13.76 17.63 1.98
N GLN A 212 13.90 16.31 2.07
CA GLN A 212 13.81 15.43 0.89
C GLN A 212 12.46 15.52 0.19
N GLU A 213 11.36 15.65 0.94
CA GLU A 213 10.03 15.85 0.36
C GLU A 213 9.90 17.19 -0.34
N LEU A 214 10.46 18.26 0.24
CA LEU A 214 10.48 19.60 -0.37
C LEU A 214 11.32 19.61 -1.65
N ASP A 215 12.51 19.01 -1.63
CA ASP A 215 13.39 18.91 -2.80
C ASP A 215 12.69 18.12 -3.92
N THR A 216 12.03 17.01 -3.59
CA THR A 216 11.28 16.21 -4.55
C THR A 216 10.14 17.00 -5.17
N GLN A 217 9.40 17.77 -4.37
CA GLN A 217 8.33 18.65 -4.87
C GLN A 217 8.87 19.76 -5.77
N GLN A 218 10.01 20.35 -5.44
CA GLN A 218 10.66 21.35 -6.28
C GLN A 218 11.12 20.77 -7.62
N ILE A 219 11.75 19.58 -7.61
CA ILE A 219 12.14 18.88 -8.84
C ILE A 219 10.92 18.59 -9.71
N HIS A 220 9.83 18.09 -9.13
CA HIS A 220 8.59 17.87 -9.90
C HIS A 220 7.98 19.16 -10.43
N ALA A 221 8.02 20.25 -9.65
CA ALA A 221 7.55 21.56 -10.12
C ALA A 221 8.42 22.05 -11.28
N ASP A 222 9.74 22.00 -11.15
CA ASP A 222 10.70 22.41 -12.17
C ASP A 222 10.55 21.58 -13.45
N ASN A 223 10.39 20.26 -13.32
CA ASN A 223 10.13 19.37 -14.46
C ASN A 223 8.76 19.67 -15.10
N SER A 224 7.71 19.90 -14.32
CA SER A 224 6.39 20.27 -14.86
C SER A 224 6.37 21.63 -15.55
N VAL A 225 7.25 22.55 -15.14
CA VAL A 225 7.45 23.85 -15.78
C VAL A 225 8.24 23.68 -17.08
N LYS A 226 9.26 22.81 -17.10
CA LYS A 226 9.99 22.44 -18.33
C LYS A 226 9.09 21.74 -19.36
N GLU A 227 8.30 20.74 -18.94
CA GLU A 227 7.32 20.06 -19.78
C GLU A 227 6.23 21.02 -20.32
N ASN A 228 5.83 22.03 -19.53
CA ASN A 228 4.86 23.04 -19.98
C ASN A 228 5.48 24.19 -20.80
N GLN A 229 6.80 24.28 -20.91
CA GLN A 229 7.41 25.34 -21.70
C GLN A 229 7.17 25.11 -23.20
N TYR A 230 7.03 23.84 -23.63
CA TYR A 230 6.64 23.48 -25.01
C TYR A 230 5.74 22.24 -25.02
N GLN A 231 4.46 22.40 -25.38
CA GLN A 231 3.58 21.26 -25.70
C GLN A 231 4.04 20.63 -27.02
N LEU A 232 5.01 19.72 -26.96
CA LEU A 232 5.46 18.97 -28.12
C LEU A 232 4.33 18.09 -28.66
N VAL A 233 4.05 18.20 -29.95
CA VAL A 233 2.98 17.48 -30.66
C VAL A 233 3.60 16.45 -31.59
N ALA A 234 2.98 15.27 -31.70
CA ALA A 234 3.37 14.27 -32.67
C ALA A 234 3.17 14.79 -34.11
N ILE A 235 4.12 14.54 -35.00
CA ILE A 235 4.03 14.94 -36.41
C ILE A 235 4.10 13.69 -37.30
N ASP A 236 3.14 13.57 -38.21
CA ASP A 236 3.10 12.50 -39.21
C ASP A 236 3.99 12.88 -40.41
N MET A 237 5.07 12.12 -40.60
CA MET A 237 6.03 12.29 -41.70
C MET A 237 5.68 11.42 -42.93
N GLY A 238 4.49 10.79 -42.94
CA GLY A 238 3.99 9.93 -44.00
C GLY A 238 4.52 8.49 -43.95
N GLU A 239 5.83 8.33 -43.79
CA GLU A 239 6.47 7.00 -43.65
C GLU A 239 6.64 6.57 -42.18
N ALA A 240 6.68 7.53 -41.25
CA ALA A 240 6.69 7.29 -39.81
C ALA A 240 6.09 8.49 -39.06
N VAL A 241 5.76 8.29 -37.79
CA VAL A 241 5.32 9.36 -36.88
C VAL A 241 6.46 9.69 -35.94
N VAL A 242 6.80 10.97 -35.81
CA VAL A 242 7.71 11.43 -34.77
C VAL A 242 6.89 11.74 -33.52
N GLU A 243 7.15 11.01 -32.43
CA GLU A 243 6.45 11.17 -31.17
C GLU A 243 7.11 12.24 -30.29
N PRO A 244 6.34 12.95 -29.43
CA PRO A 244 6.85 14.04 -28.58
C PRO A 244 8.07 13.64 -27.75
N GLN A 245 8.07 12.44 -27.17
CA GLN A 245 9.17 11.91 -26.36
C GLN A 245 10.49 11.76 -27.14
N ALA A 246 10.45 11.54 -28.45
CA ALA A 246 11.66 11.47 -29.27
C ALA A 246 12.21 12.87 -29.59
N ILE A 247 11.31 13.85 -29.77
CA ILE A 247 11.67 15.27 -29.97
C ILE A 247 12.23 15.85 -28.68
N GLU A 248 11.62 15.54 -27.54
CA GLU A 248 12.08 15.92 -26.20
C GLU A 248 13.49 15.39 -25.93
N TRP A 249 13.73 14.11 -26.20
CA TRP A 249 15.07 13.54 -26.06
C TRP A 249 16.11 14.25 -26.93
N ALA A 250 15.76 14.63 -28.16
CA ALA A 250 16.68 15.37 -29.03
C ALA A 250 17.01 16.77 -28.48
N LEU A 251 16.00 17.47 -27.95
CA LEU A 251 16.19 18.77 -27.29
C LEU A 251 17.04 18.66 -26.03
N ASP A 252 16.78 17.66 -25.19
CA ASP A 252 17.50 17.43 -23.93
C ASP A 252 18.99 17.07 -24.15
N ASN A 253 19.33 16.54 -25.33
CA ASN A 253 20.69 16.15 -25.70
C ASN A 253 21.36 17.12 -26.70
N ASP A 254 20.78 18.30 -26.92
CA ASP A 254 21.30 19.33 -27.84
C ASP A 254 21.51 18.82 -29.29
N ILE A 255 20.62 17.93 -29.77
CA ILE A 255 20.65 17.32 -31.11
C ILE A 255 19.73 18.10 -32.05
N GLU A 256 20.32 18.98 -32.85
CA GLU A 256 19.60 19.85 -33.79
C GLU A 256 19.62 19.34 -35.24
N THR A 257 20.54 18.43 -35.56
CA THR A 257 20.80 17.96 -36.92
C THR A 257 20.77 16.44 -37.04
N LEU A 258 20.44 15.95 -38.23
CA LEU A 258 20.47 14.50 -38.52
C LEU A 258 21.85 13.89 -38.27
N GLU A 259 22.93 14.60 -38.58
CA GLU A 259 24.30 14.11 -38.39
C GLU A 259 24.65 13.92 -36.90
N GLN A 260 24.13 14.79 -36.03
CA GLN A 260 24.27 14.63 -34.57
C GLN A 260 23.47 13.43 -34.06
N LEU A 261 22.26 13.21 -34.59
CA LEU A 261 21.43 12.07 -34.21
C LEU A 261 22.08 10.74 -34.59
N GLU A 262 22.68 10.66 -35.79
CA GLU A 262 23.42 9.47 -36.23
C GLU A 262 24.63 9.17 -35.34
N GLN A 263 25.28 10.20 -34.77
CA GLN A 263 26.39 10.03 -33.82
C GLN A 263 25.92 9.59 -32.43
N ALA A 264 24.69 9.93 -32.05
CA ALA A 264 24.08 9.59 -30.76
C ALA A 264 23.15 8.36 -30.85
N GLU A 265 23.29 7.54 -31.89
CA GLU A 265 22.44 6.35 -32.12
C GLU A 265 22.43 5.41 -30.91
N ASP A 266 23.62 5.05 -30.40
CA ASP A 266 23.75 4.15 -29.25
C ASP A 266 23.09 4.73 -27.99
N GLU A 267 23.28 6.02 -27.73
CA GLU A 267 22.70 6.72 -26.57
C GLU A 267 21.18 6.79 -26.65
N PHE A 268 20.64 6.97 -27.87
CA PHE A 268 19.20 6.91 -28.11
C PHE A 268 18.65 5.52 -27.80
N PHE A 269 19.25 4.47 -28.36
CA PHE A 269 18.74 3.12 -28.16
C PHE A 269 18.88 2.65 -26.71
N ASP A 270 19.89 3.11 -25.98
CA ASP A 270 20.02 2.87 -24.54
C ASP A 270 18.91 3.57 -23.74
N ALA A 271 18.59 4.83 -24.05
CA ALA A 271 17.51 5.57 -23.39
C ALA A 271 16.13 4.91 -23.60
N PHE A 272 15.87 4.39 -24.81
CA PHE A 272 14.59 3.78 -25.19
C PHE A 272 14.56 2.25 -25.13
N ALA A 273 15.59 1.61 -24.55
CA ALA A 273 15.71 0.15 -24.48
C ALA A 273 14.49 -0.53 -23.81
N HIS A 274 13.86 0.17 -22.86
CA HIS A 274 12.69 -0.30 -22.11
C HIS A 274 11.43 -0.50 -22.97
N LEU A 275 11.35 0.15 -24.14
CA LEU A 275 10.20 0.03 -25.07
C LEU A 275 10.28 -1.21 -25.98
N GLY A 276 11.44 -1.88 -26.02
CA GLY A 276 11.72 -2.99 -26.92
C GLY A 276 12.15 -2.53 -28.33
N GLY A 277 12.98 -3.36 -28.99
CA GLY A 277 13.73 -2.94 -30.19
C GLY A 277 12.88 -2.46 -31.37
N VAL A 278 11.68 -3.02 -31.59
CA VAL A 278 10.80 -2.58 -32.70
C VAL A 278 10.29 -1.16 -32.48
N GLN A 279 9.86 -0.85 -31.25
CA GLN A 279 9.26 0.44 -30.94
C GLN A 279 10.34 1.53 -30.81
N ALA A 280 11.50 1.20 -30.22
CA ALA A 280 12.66 2.09 -30.20
C ALA A 280 13.12 2.44 -31.63
N PHE A 281 13.16 1.47 -32.54
CA PHE A 281 13.52 1.72 -33.94
C PHE A 281 12.51 2.62 -34.67
N GLN A 282 11.21 2.46 -34.40
CA GLN A 282 10.18 3.34 -34.96
C GLN A 282 10.34 4.79 -34.51
N LEU A 283 10.63 5.02 -33.22
CA LEU A 283 10.89 6.35 -32.68
C LEU A 283 12.14 6.97 -33.31
N PHE A 284 13.22 6.20 -33.42
CA PHE A 284 14.46 6.66 -34.04
C PHE A 284 14.24 7.05 -35.51
N ASN A 285 13.58 6.20 -36.29
CA ASN A 285 13.26 6.47 -37.69
C ASN A 285 12.36 7.71 -37.85
N GLY A 286 11.34 7.87 -37.00
CA GLY A 286 10.49 9.06 -36.99
C GLY A 286 11.30 10.34 -36.74
N LEU A 287 12.21 10.30 -35.76
CA LEU A 287 13.08 11.43 -35.43
C LEU A 287 14.08 11.74 -36.55
N GLN A 288 14.65 10.73 -37.20
CA GLN A 288 15.53 10.92 -38.37
C GLN A 288 14.81 11.66 -39.50
N LEU A 289 13.60 11.22 -39.86
CA LEU A 289 12.78 11.89 -40.89
C LEU A 289 12.43 13.33 -40.49
N TYR A 290 12.11 13.54 -39.21
CA TYR A 290 11.79 14.87 -38.69
C TYR A 290 12.99 15.82 -38.77
N LEU A 291 14.17 15.43 -38.28
CA LEU A 291 15.38 16.26 -38.36
C LEU A 291 15.84 16.49 -39.81
N ALA A 292 15.67 15.49 -40.68
CA ALA A 292 15.93 15.65 -42.11
C ALA A 292 15.02 16.71 -42.76
N ALA A 293 13.73 16.72 -42.41
CA ALA A 293 12.77 17.70 -42.91
C ALA A 293 13.02 19.11 -42.36
N ARG A 294 13.47 19.21 -41.11
CA ARG A 294 13.89 20.48 -40.48
C ARG A 294 15.12 21.12 -41.15
N ALA A 295 15.86 20.41 -41.99
CA ALA A 295 16.95 21.03 -42.76
C ALA A 295 16.44 22.04 -43.82
N ASP A 296 15.14 22.04 -44.15
CA ASP A 296 14.51 23.03 -45.03
C ASP A 296 13.76 24.10 -44.22
N ASP A 297 14.29 25.33 -44.24
CA ASP A 297 13.69 26.50 -43.58
C ASP A 297 12.22 26.73 -43.99
N LYS A 298 11.84 26.38 -45.23
CA LYS A 298 10.46 26.53 -45.70
C LYS A 298 9.53 25.51 -45.05
N TRP A 299 10.04 24.32 -44.77
CA TRP A 299 9.28 23.27 -44.11
C TRP A 299 9.02 23.63 -42.65
N ILE A 300 10.06 24.12 -41.94
CA ILE A 300 9.91 24.61 -40.55
C ILE A 300 8.83 25.70 -40.48
N ALA A 301 8.82 26.65 -41.42
CA ALA A 301 7.85 27.74 -41.39
C ALA A 301 6.39 27.29 -41.64
N GLN A 302 6.18 26.20 -42.37
CA GLN A 302 4.85 25.78 -42.86
C GLN A 302 4.26 24.57 -42.13
N PHE A 303 5.09 23.63 -41.70
CA PHE A 303 4.64 22.29 -41.27
C PHE A 303 5.12 21.89 -39.87
N ASP A 304 6.13 22.56 -39.34
CA ASP A 304 6.65 22.25 -38.01
C ASP A 304 5.80 22.90 -36.91
N LEU A 305 5.02 22.05 -36.24
CA LEU A 305 4.17 22.44 -35.10
C LEU A 305 4.97 22.67 -33.82
N ASN A 306 6.21 22.18 -33.76
CA ASN A 306 7.06 22.24 -32.56
C ASN A 306 8.16 23.31 -32.67
N ARG A 307 8.15 24.15 -33.72
CA ARG A 307 9.21 25.14 -34.02
C ARG A 307 9.66 26.00 -32.84
N GLU A 308 8.74 26.33 -31.95
CA GLU A 308 8.99 27.20 -30.79
C GLU A 308 9.86 26.51 -29.74
N ALA A 309 9.82 25.17 -29.67
CA ALA A 309 10.66 24.37 -28.79
C ALA A 309 12.14 24.33 -29.19
N TRP A 310 12.44 24.72 -30.44
CA TRP A 310 13.77 24.67 -31.05
C TRP A 310 14.40 26.07 -31.21
N MET A 311 13.79 27.11 -30.62
CA MET A 311 14.30 28.50 -30.62
C MET A 311 14.85 28.88 -29.25
#